data_AF-A0A1I4GLL3-F1
#
_entry.id   AF-A0A1I4GLL3-F1
#
_cell.length_a   1.000
_cell.length_b   1.000
_cell.length_c   1.000
_cell.angle_alpha   90.00
_cell.angle_beta   90.00
_cell.angle_gamma   90.00
#
_symmetry.space_group_name_H-M   'P 1'
#
loop_
_entity.id
_entity.type
_entity.pdbx_description
1 polymer ?
#
loop_
_entity_poly.entity_id
_entity_poly.type
_entity_poly.pdbx_seq_one_letter_code
_entity_poly.pdbx_strand_id
1 'polypeptide(L)'
;MSYYQQAFDVTRLPSWKALQEHRDVMQNFNMRRTFQADPERFHEFSMSCCGLFLDYSKNLVTRETRDLLVSLAREAGLAEASRAMFAGEPVNASEGRPVLHTALRRPMGDSLVIDGHNIMRDVHAALAQMTDIVGRIHNKLWRGYNDKAITDVVNIGIGGSYLGPELVSEALLPYTQQ
;
A
#
# COMPACT_ATOMS: atom_id res chain seq x y z
N MET A 1 19.29 13.31 -12.71
CA MET A 1 18.92 12.62 -11.45
C MET A 1 17.44 12.83 -11.26
N SER A 2 16.69 11.77 -10.97
CA SER A 2 15.23 11.88 -10.81
C SER A 2 14.90 12.66 -9.53
N TYR A 3 13.80 13.42 -9.51
CA TYR A 3 13.50 14.33 -8.40
C TYR A 3 13.26 13.58 -7.07
N TYR A 4 12.84 12.31 -7.08
CA TYR A 4 12.72 11.47 -5.88
C TYR A 4 14.07 11.02 -5.29
N GLN A 5 15.18 11.31 -5.95
CA GLN A 5 16.54 11.05 -5.44
C GLN A 5 17.12 12.28 -4.73
N GLN A 6 16.43 13.42 -4.76
CA GLN A 6 16.85 14.67 -4.12
C GLN A 6 15.72 15.21 -3.24
N ALA A 7 16.07 15.90 -2.16
CA ALA A 7 15.07 16.53 -1.31
C ALA A 7 14.33 17.62 -2.10
N PHE A 8 13.02 17.46 -2.24
CA PHE A 8 12.14 18.41 -2.92
C PHE A 8 11.19 19.06 -1.91
N ASP A 9 11.29 20.38 -1.79
CA ASP A 9 10.46 21.16 -0.86
C ASP A 9 9.11 21.52 -1.51
N VAL A 10 8.10 20.69 -1.26
CA VAL A 10 6.74 20.86 -1.77
C VAL A 10 6.10 22.18 -1.34
N THR A 11 6.59 22.83 -0.28
CA THR A 11 6.00 24.06 0.24
C THR A 11 6.23 25.28 -0.66
N ARG A 12 7.16 25.16 -1.62
CA ARG A 12 7.48 26.19 -2.61
C ARG A 12 6.63 26.10 -3.87
N LEU A 13 5.82 25.05 -4.00
CA LEU A 13 5.00 24.82 -5.18
C LEU A 13 3.82 25.81 -5.26
N PRO A 14 3.42 26.26 -6.47
CA PRO A 14 2.22 27.08 -6.65
C PRO A 14 0.96 26.45 -6.06
N SER A 15 0.77 25.14 -6.24
CA SER A 15 -0.35 24.39 -5.65
C SER A 15 -0.36 24.40 -4.12
N TRP A 16 0.82 24.42 -3.47
CA TRP A 16 0.90 24.54 -2.01
C TRP A 16 0.44 25.92 -1.54
N LYS A 17 0.88 26.98 -2.20
CA LYS A 17 0.42 28.35 -1.91
C LYS A 17 -1.09 28.48 -2.10
N ALA A 18 -1.62 27.93 -3.19
CA ALA A 18 -3.07 27.91 -3.44
C ALA A 18 -3.84 27.15 -2.35
N LEU A 19 -3.31 26.04 -1.84
CA LEU A 19 -3.89 25.33 -0.70
C LEU A 19 -3.87 26.15 0.60
N GLN A 20 -2.82 26.95 0.82
CA GLN A 20 -2.75 27.86 1.98
C GLN A 20 -3.81 28.96 1.87
N GLU A 21 -3.97 29.57 0.71
CA GLU A 21 -5.02 30.57 0.45
C GLU A 21 -6.42 29.95 0.60
N HIS A 22 -6.64 28.75 0.05
CA HIS A 22 -7.90 28.02 0.18
C HIS A 22 -8.23 27.66 1.64
N ARG A 23 -7.22 27.33 2.45
CA ARG A 23 -7.38 27.07 3.88
C ARG A 23 -7.98 28.28 4.61
N ASP A 24 -7.60 29.49 4.23
CA ASP A 24 -8.12 30.72 4.84
C ASP A 24 -9.60 30.94 4.49
N VAL A 25 -10.04 30.53 3.30
CA VAL A 25 -11.47 30.51 2.92
C VAL A 25 -12.24 29.45 3.71
N MET A 26 -11.61 28.31 3.99
CA MET A 26 -12.21 27.15 4.65
C MET A 26 -12.35 27.28 6.17
N GLN A 27 -11.93 28.39 6.80
CA GLN A 27 -11.93 28.57 8.26
C GLN A 27 -13.31 28.38 8.91
N ASN A 28 -14.38 28.70 8.18
CA ASN A 28 -15.76 28.58 8.65
C ASN A 28 -16.47 27.31 8.14
N PHE A 29 -15.74 26.34 7.59
CA PHE A 29 -16.32 25.11 7.06
C PHE A 29 -17.07 24.35 8.16
N ASN A 30 -18.31 23.95 7.86
CA ASN A 30 -19.14 23.18 8.79
C ASN A 30 -19.71 21.95 8.10
N MET A 31 -19.28 20.76 8.56
CA MET A 31 -19.67 19.49 7.95
C MET A 31 -21.18 19.30 7.83
N ARG A 32 -21.92 19.57 8.92
CA ARG A 32 -23.38 19.36 8.94
C ARG A 32 -24.09 20.27 7.94
N ARG A 33 -23.71 21.55 7.90
CA ARG A 33 -24.26 22.50 6.93
C ARG A 33 -23.92 22.11 5.49
N THR A 34 -22.69 21.65 5.24
CA THR A 34 -22.30 21.21 3.90
C THR A 34 -23.12 20.01 3.43
N PHE A 35 -23.34 18.99 4.27
CA PHE A 35 -24.21 17.86 3.92
C PHE A 35 -25.68 18.27 3.75
N GLN A 36 -26.16 19.25 4.52
CA GLN A 36 -27.51 19.79 4.35
C GLN A 36 -27.67 20.56 3.02
N ALA A 37 -26.63 21.30 2.62
CA ALA A 37 -26.63 22.11 1.41
C ALA A 37 -26.34 21.30 0.13
N ASP A 38 -25.60 20.19 0.25
CA ASP A 38 -25.20 19.33 -0.86
C ASP A 38 -25.58 17.86 -0.55
N PRO A 39 -26.79 17.42 -0.94
CA PRO A 39 -27.23 16.04 -0.78
C PRO A 39 -26.36 15.02 -1.54
N GLU A 40 -25.70 15.44 -2.62
CA GLU A 40 -24.88 14.57 -3.47
C GLU A 40 -23.44 14.40 -2.96
N ARG A 41 -23.06 15.13 -1.90
CA ARG A 41 -21.72 15.10 -1.32
C ARG A 41 -21.23 13.69 -1.02
N PHE A 42 -22.09 12.82 -0.47
CA PHE A 42 -21.69 11.45 -0.17
C PHE A 42 -21.26 10.71 -1.45
N HIS A 43 -22.05 10.80 -2.52
CA HIS A 43 -21.73 10.14 -3.78
C HIS A 43 -20.49 10.75 -4.43
N GLU A 44 -20.35 12.08 -4.41
CA GLU A 44 -19.19 12.75 -4.99
C GLU A 44 -17.86 12.43 -4.29
N PHE A 45 -17.87 12.38 -2.96
CA PHE A 45 -16.69 12.10 -2.14
C PHE A 45 -16.69 10.65 -1.66
N SER A 46 -17.14 9.74 -2.52
CA SER A 46 -16.99 8.31 -2.35
C SER A 46 -16.46 7.67 -3.64
N MET A 47 -15.80 6.52 -3.50
CA MET A 47 -15.36 5.74 -4.65
C MET A 47 -15.35 4.24 -4.33
N SER A 48 -15.63 3.43 -5.34
CA SER A 48 -15.51 1.97 -5.28
C SER A 48 -14.48 1.49 -6.29
N CYS A 49 -13.51 0.69 -5.85
CA CYS A 49 -12.55 0.05 -6.74
C CYS A 49 -11.95 -1.19 -6.06
N CYS A 50 -11.62 -2.22 -6.83
CA CYS A 50 -10.94 -3.43 -6.33
C CYS A 50 -11.62 -4.11 -5.11
N GLY A 51 -12.96 -4.10 -5.05
CA GLY A 51 -13.71 -4.66 -3.93
C GLY A 51 -13.68 -3.82 -2.64
N LEU A 52 -13.12 -2.60 -2.69
CA LEU A 52 -13.09 -1.65 -1.59
C LEU A 52 -14.03 -0.48 -1.89
N PHE A 53 -14.71 -0.01 -0.85
CA PHE A 53 -15.48 1.23 -0.85
C PHE A 53 -14.81 2.24 0.07
N LEU A 54 -14.47 3.41 -0.47
CA LEU A 54 -13.89 4.53 0.26
C LEU A 54 -14.92 5.67 0.31
N ASP A 55 -15.42 5.97 1.50
CA ASP A 55 -16.14 7.21 1.80
C ASP A 55 -15.18 8.20 2.46
N TYR A 56 -14.90 9.29 1.77
CA TYR A 56 -14.10 10.41 2.29
C TYR A 56 -14.92 11.71 2.40
N SER A 57 -16.24 11.63 2.28
CA SER A 57 -17.19 12.77 2.31
C SER A 57 -17.24 13.51 3.65
N LYS A 58 -16.85 12.83 4.74
CA LYS A 58 -16.82 13.37 6.11
C LYS A 58 -15.48 14.04 6.47
N ASN A 59 -14.67 14.39 5.47
CA ASN A 59 -13.46 15.20 5.62
C ASN A 59 -13.71 16.67 5.25
N LEU A 60 -12.87 17.57 5.77
CA LEU A 60 -12.88 19.02 5.48
C LEU A 60 -12.40 19.31 4.05
N VAL A 61 -13.17 18.86 3.07
CA VAL A 61 -12.83 18.86 1.65
C VAL A 61 -14.01 19.37 0.84
N THR A 62 -13.75 20.32 -0.05
CA THR A 62 -14.65 20.72 -1.16
C THR A 62 -14.10 20.17 -2.48
N ARG A 63 -14.83 20.38 -3.59
CA ARG A 63 -14.33 20.05 -4.93
C ARG A 63 -13.00 20.73 -5.20
N GLU A 64 -12.93 22.01 -4.88
CA GLU A 64 -11.72 22.83 -4.96
C GLU A 64 -10.59 22.28 -4.09
N THR A 65 -10.86 21.90 -2.83
CA THR A 65 -9.83 21.26 -1.97
C THR A 65 -9.26 20.02 -2.63
N ARG A 66 -10.11 19.13 -3.16
CA ARG A 66 -9.68 17.90 -3.84
C ARG A 66 -8.83 18.22 -5.06
N ASP A 67 -9.28 19.14 -5.90
CA ASP A 67 -8.62 19.47 -7.16
C ASP A 67 -7.25 20.14 -6.89
N LEU A 68 -7.15 20.98 -5.86
CA LEU A 68 -5.88 21.56 -5.41
C LEU A 68 -4.91 20.50 -4.82
N LEU A 69 -5.41 19.56 -4.00
CA LEU A 69 -4.60 18.45 -3.49
C LEU A 69 -4.09 17.54 -4.62
N VAL A 70 -4.92 17.25 -5.62
CA VAL A 70 -4.52 16.50 -6.82
C VAL A 70 -3.49 17.28 -7.64
N SER A 71 -3.64 18.60 -7.73
CA SER A 71 -2.67 19.47 -8.42
C SER A 71 -1.31 19.46 -7.71
N LEU A 72 -1.30 19.52 -6.37
CA LEU A 72 -0.08 19.35 -5.58
C LEU A 72 0.58 17.99 -5.81
N ALA A 73 -0.19 16.90 -5.81
CA ALA A 73 0.33 15.57 -6.08
C ALA A 73 0.97 15.46 -7.48
N ARG A 74 0.39 16.14 -8.49
CA ARG A 74 0.95 16.21 -9.85
C ARG A 74 2.22 17.06 -9.90
N GLU A 75 2.22 18.24 -9.30
CA GLU A 75 3.41 19.12 -9.25
C GLU A 75 4.56 18.50 -8.46
N ALA A 76 4.26 17.72 -7.43
CA ALA A 76 5.23 16.93 -6.67
C ALA A 76 5.67 15.63 -7.39
N GLY A 77 5.13 15.35 -8.58
CA GLY A 77 5.49 14.20 -9.41
C GLY A 77 5.02 12.84 -8.88
N LEU A 78 4.05 12.77 -7.96
CA LEU A 78 3.69 11.50 -7.28
C LEU A 78 3.48 10.31 -8.22
N ALA A 79 2.91 10.55 -9.40
CA ALA A 79 2.66 9.54 -10.42
C ALA A 79 3.97 8.97 -11.01
N GLU A 80 4.95 9.83 -11.26
CA GLU A 80 6.29 9.48 -11.75
C GLU A 80 7.05 8.66 -10.71
N ALA A 81 7.11 9.11 -9.45
CA ALA A 81 7.73 8.33 -8.36
C ALA A 81 7.06 6.97 -8.17
N SER A 82 5.73 6.92 -8.25
CA SER A 82 4.99 5.66 -8.16
C SER A 82 5.42 4.71 -9.27
N ARG A 83 5.44 5.18 -10.53
CA ARG A 83 5.90 4.37 -11.67
C ARG A 83 7.35 3.91 -11.51
N ALA A 84 8.25 4.78 -11.05
CA ALA A 84 9.64 4.44 -10.79
C ALA A 84 9.77 3.35 -9.72
N MET A 85 9.00 3.43 -8.63
CA MET A 85 8.93 2.39 -7.61
C MET A 85 8.45 1.05 -8.20
N PHE A 86 7.38 1.05 -8.99
CA PHE A 86 6.88 -0.17 -9.65
C PHE A 86 7.86 -0.73 -10.69
N ALA A 87 8.65 0.13 -11.35
CA ALA A 87 9.69 -0.27 -12.29
C ALA A 87 10.97 -0.79 -11.61
N GLY A 88 11.08 -0.66 -10.29
CA GLY A 88 12.23 -1.11 -9.51
C GLY A 88 13.42 -0.16 -9.54
N GLU A 89 13.20 1.12 -9.83
CA GLU A 89 14.24 2.13 -9.67
C GLU A 89 14.63 2.32 -8.19
N PRO A 90 15.88 2.75 -7.91
CA PRO A 90 16.36 2.96 -6.56
C PRO A 90 15.78 4.25 -5.95
N VAL A 91 14.48 4.20 -5.58
CA VAL A 91 13.74 5.31 -4.98
C VAL A 91 14.06 5.51 -3.49
N ASN A 92 14.60 4.50 -2.80
CA ASN A 92 15.17 4.68 -1.47
C ASN A 92 16.55 5.34 -1.61
N ALA A 93 16.56 6.67 -1.62
CA ALA A 93 17.72 7.47 -1.96
C ALA A 93 18.88 7.34 -0.94
N SER A 94 18.58 7.21 0.36
CA SER A 94 19.61 7.13 1.41
C SER A 94 20.38 5.81 1.35
N GLU A 95 19.73 4.72 0.94
CA GLU A 95 20.36 3.40 0.85
C GLU A 95 20.70 3.00 -0.60
N GLY A 96 20.27 3.79 -1.58
CA GLY A 96 20.47 3.50 -3.01
C GLY A 96 19.76 2.23 -3.47
N ARG A 97 18.59 1.91 -2.91
CA ARG A 97 17.91 0.61 -3.12
C ARG A 97 16.53 0.73 -3.78
N PRO A 98 16.13 -0.26 -4.60
CA PRO A 98 14.75 -0.41 -5.02
C PRO A 98 13.79 -0.68 -3.84
N VAL A 99 12.51 -0.35 -4.02
CA VAL A 99 11.43 -0.65 -3.06
C VAL A 99 10.41 -1.56 -3.74
N LEU A 100 10.51 -2.87 -3.48
CA LEU A 100 9.91 -3.90 -4.34
C LEU A 100 8.88 -4.81 -3.65
N HIS A 101 8.28 -4.37 -2.54
CA HIS A 101 7.24 -5.15 -1.85
C HIS A 101 6.03 -5.46 -2.75
N THR A 102 5.76 -4.64 -3.77
CA THR A 102 4.70 -4.89 -4.76
C THR A 102 5.00 -6.08 -5.67
N ALA A 103 6.28 -6.40 -5.91
CA ALA A 103 6.68 -7.55 -6.72
C ALA A 103 6.27 -8.89 -6.08
N LEU A 104 6.23 -8.95 -4.75
CA LEU A 104 5.88 -10.15 -3.97
C LEU A 104 4.44 -10.65 -4.20
N ARG A 105 3.58 -9.83 -4.84
CA ARG A 105 2.17 -10.17 -5.12
C ARG A 105 1.83 -10.15 -6.60
N ARG A 106 2.82 -10.02 -7.49
CA ARG A 106 2.59 -10.07 -8.94
C ARG A 106 2.26 -11.50 -9.39
N PRO A 107 1.42 -11.66 -10.41
CA PRO A 107 1.04 -12.99 -10.89
C PRO A 107 2.24 -13.76 -11.46
N MET A 108 2.10 -15.08 -11.52
CA MET A 108 3.07 -15.93 -12.22
C MET A 108 3.12 -15.55 -13.71
N GLY A 109 4.32 -15.53 -14.28
CA GLY A 109 4.57 -15.14 -15.67
C GLY A 109 4.92 -13.66 -15.87
N ASP A 110 4.76 -12.81 -14.84
CA ASP A 110 5.25 -11.44 -14.89
C ASP A 110 6.79 -11.38 -14.81
N SER A 111 7.39 -10.26 -15.23
CA SER A 111 8.84 -10.06 -15.24
C SER A 111 9.23 -8.71 -14.65
N LEU A 112 10.24 -8.73 -13.79
CA LEU A 112 10.89 -7.53 -13.28
C LEU A 112 12.39 -7.80 -13.19
N VAL A 113 13.16 -7.13 -14.03
CA VAL A 113 14.62 -7.31 -14.13
C VAL A 113 15.32 -6.22 -13.35
N ILE A 114 16.10 -6.63 -12.34
CA ILE A 114 16.95 -5.75 -11.53
C ILE A 114 18.38 -6.26 -11.68
N ASP A 115 19.32 -5.38 -12.05
CA ASP A 115 20.74 -5.72 -12.26
C ASP A 115 20.96 -6.95 -13.17
N GLY A 116 20.14 -7.08 -14.21
CA GLY A 116 20.20 -8.18 -15.19
C GLY A 116 19.54 -9.49 -14.73
N HIS A 117 18.96 -9.53 -13.52
CA HIS A 117 18.30 -10.70 -12.96
C HIS A 117 16.77 -10.51 -12.87
N ASN A 118 15.99 -11.47 -13.37
CA ASN A 118 14.55 -11.44 -13.22
C ASN A 118 14.14 -11.97 -11.83
N ILE A 119 13.90 -11.05 -10.90
CA ILE A 119 13.59 -11.36 -9.51
C ILE A 119 12.28 -12.13 -9.33
N MET A 120 11.37 -12.07 -10.32
CA MET A 120 10.09 -12.77 -10.24
C MET A 120 10.26 -14.28 -10.15
N ARG A 121 11.36 -14.83 -10.66
CA ARG A 121 11.68 -16.27 -10.53
C ARG A 121 11.90 -16.65 -9.06
N ASP A 122 12.64 -15.82 -8.33
CA ASP A 122 12.95 -16.08 -6.92
C ASP A 122 11.70 -15.93 -6.05
N VAL A 123 10.89 -14.90 -6.33
CA VAL A 123 9.60 -14.68 -5.64
C VAL A 123 8.70 -15.91 -5.79
N HIS A 124 8.50 -16.40 -7.02
CA HIS A 124 7.62 -17.55 -7.25
C HIS A 124 8.23 -18.88 -6.77
N ALA A 125 9.56 -19.03 -6.77
CA ALA A 125 10.21 -20.18 -6.16
C ALA A 125 9.98 -20.21 -4.64
N ALA A 126 10.09 -19.07 -3.96
CA ALA A 126 9.81 -18.97 -2.52
C ALA A 126 8.33 -19.23 -2.22
N LEU A 127 7.40 -18.66 -2.99
CA LEU A 127 5.97 -18.93 -2.85
C LEU A 127 5.61 -20.40 -3.07
N ALA A 128 6.24 -21.07 -4.05
CA ALA A 128 6.07 -22.50 -4.28
C ALA A 128 6.59 -23.34 -3.11
N GLN A 129 7.76 -22.99 -2.57
CA GLN A 129 8.31 -23.65 -1.39
C GLN A 129 7.40 -23.48 -0.16
N MET A 130 6.89 -22.26 0.08
CA MET A 130 5.93 -21.99 1.15
C MET A 130 4.66 -22.83 0.97
N THR A 131 4.14 -22.92 -0.25
CA THR A 131 2.95 -23.70 -0.59
C THR A 131 3.14 -25.20 -0.29
N ASP A 132 4.28 -25.78 -0.67
CA ASP A 132 4.60 -27.18 -0.37
C ASP A 132 4.71 -27.42 1.15
N ILE A 133 5.43 -26.57 1.87
CA ILE A 133 5.60 -26.70 3.33
C ILE A 133 4.24 -26.61 4.03
N VAL A 134 3.46 -25.56 3.74
CA VAL A 134 2.13 -25.35 4.35
C VAL A 134 1.20 -26.52 4.00
N GLY A 135 1.21 -26.97 2.73
CA GLY A 135 0.45 -28.13 2.30
C GLY A 135 0.80 -29.40 3.08
N ARG A 136 2.08 -29.67 3.31
CA ARG A 136 2.51 -30.84 4.11
C ARG A 136 2.13 -30.72 5.58
N ILE A 137 2.20 -29.52 6.16
CA ILE A 137 1.79 -29.27 7.55
C ILE A 137 0.28 -29.51 7.70
N HIS A 138 -0.54 -28.89 6.86
CA HIS A 138 -2.01 -29.05 6.91
C HIS A 138 -2.44 -30.50 6.68
N ASN A 139 -1.77 -31.23 5.78
CA ASN A 139 -2.05 -32.65 5.52
C ASN A 139 -1.41 -33.61 6.54
N LYS A 140 -0.80 -33.11 7.63
CA LYS A 140 -0.15 -33.94 8.67
C LYS A 140 0.96 -34.85 8.13
N LEU A 141 1.57 -34.44 7.02
CA LEU A 141 2.70 -35.12 6.36
C LEU A 141 4.04 -34.59 6.86
N TRP A 142 4.09 -33.33 7.30
CA TRP A 142 5.24 -32.78 7.99
C TRP A 142 5.19 -33.20 9.47
N ARG A 143 6.13 -34.05 9.89
CA ARG A 143 6.14 -34.68 11.22
C ARG A 143 7.37 -34.29 12.01
N GLY A 144 7.20 -34.14 13.31
CA GLY A 144 8.28 -33.87 14.24
C GLY A 144 9.17 -35.10 14.48
N TYR A 145 10.17 -34.93 15.33
CA TYR A 145 11.14 -35.99 15.67
C TYR A 145 10.50 -37.31 16.16
N ASN A 146 9.35 -37.23 16.83
CA ASN A 146 8.61 -38.39 17.35
C ASN A 146 7.48 -38.88 16.42
N ASP A 147 7.54 -38.52 15.13
CA ASP A 147 6.56 -38.86 14.10
C ASP A 147 5.14 -38.32 14.35
N LYS A 148 4.97 -37.36 15.26
CA LYS A 148 3.67 -36.67 15.46
C LYS A 148 3.52 -35.51 14.49
N ALA A 149 2.26 -35.25 14.11
CA ALA A 149 1.90 -34.08 13.31
C ALA A 149 2.16 -32.78 14.09
N ILE A 150 2.48 -31.72 13.37
CA ILE A 150 2.64 -30.37 13.94
C ILE A 150 1.25 -29.82 14.29
N THR A 151 1.10 -29.32 15.52
CA THR A 151 -0.14 -28.70 16.01
C THR A 151 0.01 -27.21 16.27
N ASP A 152 1.21 -26.78 16.65
CA ASP A 152 1.50 -25.43 17.10
C ASP A 152 2.65 -24.85 16.28
N VAL A 153 2.52 -23.57 15.89
CA VAL A 153 3.55 -22.82 15.17
C VAL A 153 3.97 -21.64 16.03
N VAL A 154 5.25 -21.60 16.42
CA VAL A 154 5.82 -20.50 17.20
C VAL A 154 6.55 -19.55 16.25
N ASN A 155 6.00 -18.37 16.01
CA ASN A 155 6.67 -17.31 15.24
C ASN A 155 7.59 -16.50 16.16
N ILE A 156 8.90 -16.49 15.88
CA ILE A 156 9.90 -15.73 16.64
C ILE A 156 10.37 -14.56 15.79
N GLY A 157 9.87 -13.36 16.07
CA GLY A 157 10.21 -12.14 15.34
C GLY A 157 9.84 -10.88 16.11
N ILE A 158 10.37 -9.73 15.66
CA ILE A 158 10.08 -8.40 16.22
C ILE A 158 9.77 -7.41 15.09
N GLY A 159 8.97 -6.39 15.38
CA GLY A 159 8.65 -5.32 14.43
C GLY A 159 7.95 -5.85 13.18
N GLY A 160 8.47 -5.52 12.00
CA GLY A 160 7.90 -5.93 10.72
C GLY A 160 7.80 -7.45 10.53
N SER A 161 8.65 -8.22 11.21
CA SER A 161 8.64 -9.70 11.17
C SER A 161 7.58 -10.35 12.07
N TYR A 162 6.82 -9.55 12.84
CA TYR A 162 5.77 -10.04 13.75
C TYR A 162 4.41 -9.40 13.47
N LEU A 163 4.36 -8.06 13.37
CA LEU A 163 3.11 -7.31 13.29
C LEU A 163 2.27 -7.67 12.06
N GLY A 164 2.91 -7.93 10.92
CA GLY A 164 2.23 -8.35 9.69
C GLY A 164 1.60 -9.75 9.82
N PRO A 165 2.39 -10.79 10.19
CA PRO A 165 1.86 -12.12 10.49
C PRO A 165 0.72 -12.14 11.51
N GLU A 166 0.87 -11.45 12.65
CA GLU A 166 -0.15 -11.38 13.71
C GLU A 166 -1.47 -10.78 13.19
N LEU A 167 -1.40 -9.61 12.51
CA LEU A 167 -2.59 -8.97 11.97
C LEU A 167 -3.37 -9.89 11.02
N VAL A 168 -2.66 -10.55 10.10
CA VAL A 168 -3.29 -11.41 9.08
C VAL A 168 -3.84 -12.69 9.70
N SER A 169 -3.12 -13.33 10.63
CA SER A 169 -3.60 -14.56 11.28
C SER A 169 -4.85 -14.30 12.12
N GLU A 170 -4.88 -13.20 12.87
CA GLU A 170 -6.04 -12.84 13.69
C GLU A 170 -7.24 -12.42 12.83
N ALA A 171 -7.02 -11.52 11.84
CA ALA A 171 -8.10 -11.02 11.01
C ALA A 171 -8.76 -12.10 10.13
N LEU A 172 -7.99 -13.11 9.71
CA LEU A 172 -8.46 -14.19 8.84
C LEU A 172 -8.81 -15.48 9.59
N LEU A 173 -8.76 -15.50 10.92
CA LEU A 173 -9.10 -16.67 11.73
C LEU A 173 -10.42 -17.35 11.33
N PRO A 174 -11.53 -16.61 11.04
CA PRO A 174 -12.79 -17.23 10.61
C PRO A 174 -12.74 -17.95 9.25
N TYR A 175 -11.70 -17.72 8.45
CA TYR A 175 -11.51 -18.30 7.11
C TYR A 175 -10.50 -19.46 7.09
N THR A 176 -9.99 -19.85 8.26
CA THR A 176 -9.11 -21.01 8.39
C THR A 176 -9.86 -22.30 8.05
N GLN A 177 -9.20 -23.20 7.32
CA GLN A 177 -9.76 -24.52 7.00
C GLN A 177 -9.70 -25.39 8.26
N GLN A 178 -10.79 -26.09 8.58
CA GLN A 178 -10.81 -27.13 9.62
C GLN A 178 -10.07 -28.39 9.16
#